data_AF-A0AAD0SEE0-F1
#
_entry.id   AF-A0AAD0SEE0-F1
#
_cell.length_a   1.000
_cell.length_b   1.000
_cell.length_c   1.000
_cell.angle_alpha   90.00
_cell.angle_beta   90.00
_cell.angle_gamma   90.00
#
_symmetry.space_group_name_H-M   'P 1'
#
loop_
_entity.id
_entity.type
_entity.pdbx_description
1 polymer ?
#
loop_
_entity_poly.entity_id
_entity_poly.type
_entity_poly.pdbx_seq_one_letter_code
_entity_poly.pdbx_strand_id
1 'polypeptide(L)'
;MFTLRSSMNPPSPARAGRLAVAMVSAALLAACASSGNQAPVLDRTSRAGSAPTAPQEPPPPGYYRVKRGDTLYSIALRNGQAPRDLVAWNNIANPNQIEVDQLIRVVPPNADVNTNGVVVTPVRPGNTTTQPIDSTPAAMPPVASSGASAGATDGAIALAWPAHGQVIGRFDDKVNKGIDIGGKRGDPVTAADDGKVIHVGPLRGYGNLVIIKHNDTFLTAYGNNDKVLVTEQSTVKKGQKIAEMGSTDADRVKLHFEVRRNGKPVDPMRFLPPQ
;
A
#
# COMPACT_ATOMS: atom_id res chain seq x y z
N MET A 1 17.64 70.04 46.05
CA MET A 1 18.75 70.81 46.69
C MET A 1 18.71 70.46 48.17
N PHE A 2 19.87 70.33 48.84
CA PHE A 2 20.04 69.82 50.22
C PHE A 2 19.72 68.31 50.42
N THR A 3 20.49 67.50 51.18
CA THR A 3 21.87 67.67 51.73
C THR A 3 22.45 66.35 52.28
N LEU A 4 23.80 66.25 52.31
CA LEU A 4 24.69 65.46 53.21
C LEU A 4 24.52 63.92 53.25
N ARG A 5 25.58 63.10 53.12
CA ARG A 5 26.69 62.84 54.07
C ARG A 5 26.18 62.39 55.45
N SER A 6 26.75 61.38 56.13
CA SER A 6 28.01 60.68 55.90
C SER A 6 28.08 59.34 56.65
N SER A 7 28.84 58.40 56.07
CA SER A 7 29.91 57.63 56.74
C SER A 7 29.62 56.81 58.01
N MET A 8 29.77 55.48 57.91
CA MET A 8 30.68 54.74 58.80
C MET A 8 31.26 53.48 58.10
N ASN A 9 32.59 53.38 58.10
CA ASN A 9 33.47 52.23 57.78
C ASN A 9 34.45 52.17 59.00
N PRO A 10 35.33 51.17 59.26
CA PRO A 10 35.72 49.94 58.54
C PRO A 10 35.43 48.69 59.46
N PRO A 11 36.20 47.57 59.58
CA PRO A 11 37.38 47.09 58.83
C PRO A 11 37.44 45.59 58.46
N SER A 12 38.31 45.29 57.48
CA SER A 12 38.95 43.97 57.26
C SER A 12 40.12 43.78 58.25
N PRO A 13 40.59 42.55 58.59
CA PRO A 13 41.37 41.76 57.61
C PRO A 13 41.29 40.22 57.74
N ALA A 14 41.90 39.54 56.77
CA ALA A 14 42.01 38.09 56.66
C ALA A 14 42.82 37.42 57.79
N ARG A 15 42.52 36.15 58.08
CA ARG A 15 43.46 35.19 58.69
C ARG A 15 43.17 33.74 58.28
N ALA A 16 44.22 33.04 57.85
CA ALA A 16 44.38 31.58 57.82
C ALA A 16 43.21 30.74 57.25
N GLY A 17 43.22 30.30 55.99
CA GLY A 17 44.40 30.11 55.15
C GLY A 17 45.34 29.02 55.67
N ARG A 18 44.84 28.02 56.42
CA ARG A 18 45.58 26.78 56.78
C ARG A 18 44.74 25.59 57.28
N LEU A 19 43.41 25.74 57.47
CA LEU A 19 42.51 24.66 57.91
C LEU A 19 41.57 24.13 56.80
N ALA A 20 41.81 24.54 55.54
CA ALA A 20 40.92 24.28 54.40
C ALA A 20 40.97 22.86 53.81
N VAL A 21 41.64 21.89 54.46
CA VAL A 21 41.84 20.52 53.94
C VAL A 21 41.46 19.41 54.94
N ALA A 22 41.30 19.72 56.24
CA ALA A 22 41.08 18.70 57.28
C ALA A 22 39.67 18.67 57.90
N MET A 23 38.89 19.75 57.83
CA MET A 23 37.51 19.81 58.36
C MET A 23 36.40 19.71 57.29
N VAL A 24 36.70 19.05 56.16
CA VAL A 24 35.69 18.58 55.20
C VAL A 24 35.47 17.06 55.31
N SER A 25 36.42 16.33 55.91
CA SER A 25 36.48 14.87 55.91
C SER A 25 35.89 14.19 57.16
N ALA A 26 35.45 14.96 58.17
CA ALA A 26 35.03 14.43 59.48
C ALA A 26 33.57 14.76 59.87
N ALA A 27 32.83 15.54 59.06
CA ALA A 27 31.38 15.72 59.20
C ALA A 27 30.57 14.62 58.46
N LEU A 28 31.17 13.44 58.29
CA LEU A 28 30.69 12.34 57.43
C LEU A 28 29.88 11.26 58.18
N LEU A 29 29.56 11.43 59.48
CA LEU A 29 29.18 10.33 60.37
C LEU A 29 27.96 10.57 61.29
N ALA A 30 27.18 11.64 61.11
CA ALA A 30 26.04 11.95 62.01
C ALA A 30 24.77 12.48 61.30
N ALA A 31 24.44 11.96 60.11
CA ALA A 31 23.19 12.27 59.40
C ALA A 31 22.41 11.01 58.95
N CYS A 32 22.60 9.89 59.66
CA CYS A 32 21.88 8.63 59.42
C CYS A 32 20.63 8.50 60.31
N ALA A 33 19.66 9.38 60.09
CA ALA A 33 18.30 9.26 60.62
C ALA A 33 17.27 9.39 59.47
N SER A 34 17.53 8.68 58.37
CA SER A 34 16.73 8.62 57.16
C SER A 34 15.42 7.85 57.38
N SER A 35 14.40 8.55 57.87
CA SER A 35 13.03 8.03 57.96
C SER A 35 12.24 8.34 56.68
N GLY A 36 11.73 7.29 56.01
CA GLY A 36 10.55 7.41 55.16
C GLY A 36 10.73 7.94 53.73
N ASN A 37 11.63 7.36 52.94
CA ASN A 37 11.47 7.43 51.49
C ASN A 37 10.46 6.36 51.03
N GLN A 38 9.33 6.80 50.47
CA GLN A 38 8.72 6.11 49.34
C GLN A 38 8.41 7.12 48.24
N ALA A 39 9.41 7.39 47.40
CA ALA A 39 9.15 7.72 46.00
C ALA A 39 8.21 6.64 45.42
N PRO A 40 7.24 6.99 44.56
CA PRO A 40 6.30 6.02 44.01
C PRO A 40 7.06 4.99 43.17
N VAL A 41 7.24 3.80 43.72
CA VAL A 41 7.56 2.61 42.94
C VAL A 41 6.32 2.34 42.10
N LEU A 42 6.36 2.77 40.83
CA LEU A 42 5.44 2.21 39.85
C LEU A 42 5.82 0.74 39.67
N ASP A 43 5.05 -0.14 40.31
CA ASP A 43 5.10 -1.57 40.10
C ASP A 43 4.95 -1.87 38.61
N ARG A 44 6.07 -2.15 37.93
CA ARG A 44 6.07 -2.72 36.57
C ARG A 44 5.61 -4.18 36.54
N THR A 45 5.29 -4.73 37.72
CA THR A 45 4.51 -5.95 37.96
C THR A 45 3.00 -5.69 38.00
N SER A 46 2.56 -4.44 37.77
CA SER A 46 1.20 -4.13 37.32
C SER A 46 0.95 -4.87 36.00
N ARG A 47 0.40 -6.08 36.14
CA ARG A 47 -0.26 -6.87 35.10
C ARG A 47 -0.88 -5.93 34.08
N ALA A 48 -0.57 -6.14 32.81
CA ALA A 48 -1.16 -5.38 31.72
C ALA A 48 -2.70 -5.51 31.72
N GLY A 49 -3.36 -4.62 32.45
CA GLY A 49 -4.58 -3.99 31.99
C GLY A 49 -4.22 -3.43 30.61
N SER A 50 -4.65 -4.01 29.50
CA SER A 50 -6.05 -4.43 29.30
C SER A 50 -6.96 -3.35 29.90
N ALA A 51 -6.70 -2.10 29.49
CA ALA A 51 -7.74 -1.08 29.50
C ALA A 51 -8.99 -1.74 28.91
N PRO A 52 -10.16 -1.62 29.56
CA PRO A 52 -11.35 -2.29 29.08
C PRO A 52 -11.53 -1.88 27.62
N THR A 53 -11.46 -2.85 26.72
CA THR A 53 -11.85 -2.64 25.33
C THR A 53 -13.33 -2.36 25.36
N ALA A 54 -13.68 -1.08 25.49
CA ALA A 54 -15.03 -0.59 25.26
C ALA A 54 -15.47 -1.23 23.94
N PRO A 55 -16.58 -2.00 23.90
CA PRO A 55 -16.99 -2.72 22.71
C PRO A 55 -16.99 -1.76 21.52
N GLN A 56 -16.00 -1.91 20.65
CA GLN A 56 -15.80 -0.98 19.56
C GLN A 56 -16.93 -1.22 18.59
N GLU A 57 -17.89 -0.29 18.58
CA GLU A 57 -19.10 -0.40 17.78
C GLU A 57 -18.70 -0.71 16.32
N PRO A 58 -19.27 -1.75 15.70
CA PRO A 58 -18.91 -2.12 14.35
C PRO A 58 -19.14 -0.92 13.43
N PRO A 59 -18.23 -0.64 12.46
CA PRO A 59 -18.35 0.54 11.63
C PRO A 59 -19.70 0.51 10.87
N PRO A 60 -20.36 1.67 10.71
CA PRO A 60 -21.64 1.72 9.99
C PRO A 60 -21.54 1.10 8.59
N PRO A 61 -22.63 0.52 8.05
CA PRO A 61 -22.63 -0.04 6.71
C PRO A 61 -22.08 0.95 5.66
N GLY A 62 -21.10 0.50 4.87
CA GLY A 62 -20.39 1.34 3.91
C GLY A 62 -19.21 2.14 4.45
N TYR A 63 -18.84 1.96 5.73
CA TYR A 63 -17.62 2.49 6.35
C TYR A 63 -16.68 1.37 6.81
N TYR A 64 -15.39 1.66 6.84
CA TYR A 64 -14.33 0.81 7.34
C TYR A 64 -13.52 1.57 8.40
N ARG A 65 -13.23 0.93 9.53
CA ARG A 65 -12.33 1.49 10.55
C ARG A 65 -10.89 1.06 10.30
N VAL A 66 -10.00 2.04 10.09
CA VAL A 66 -8.56 1.84 9.88
C VAL A 66 -7.94 1.10 11.07
N LYS A 67 -7.23 0.00 10.82
CA LYS A 67 -6.47 -0.72 11.85
C LYS A 67 -4.98 -0.41 11.74
N ARG A 68 -4.23 -0.63 12.82
CA ARG A 68 -2.77 -0.44 12.82
C ARG A 68 -2.11 -1.29 11.74
N GLY A 69 -1.51 -0.64 10.75
CA GLY A 69 -0.86 -1.28 9.60
C GLY A 69 -1.72 -1.37 8.33
N ASP A 70 -2.95 -0.88 8.35
CA ASP A 70 -3.71 -0.62 7.13
C ASP A 70 -3.20 0.65 6.44
N THR A 71 -3.31 0.70 5.11
CA THR A 71 -3.06 1.88 4.26
C THR A 71 -4.32 2.17 3.46
N LEU A 72 -4.48 3.39 2.95
CA LEU A 72 -5.67 3.72 2.14
C LEU A 72 -5.80 2.78 0.93
N TYR A 73 -4.66 2.39 0.36
CA TYR A 73 -4.57 1.41 -0.72
C TYR A 73 -5.07 0.01 -0.29
N SER A 74 -4.62 -0.51 0.86
CA SER A 74 -5.04 -1.83 1.33
C SER A 74 -6.52 -1.87 1.71
N ILE A 75 -7.06 -0.75 2.21
CA ILE A 75 -8.49 -0.59 2.51
C ILE A 75 -9.31 -0.52 1.22
N ALA A 76 -8.90 0.30 0.25
CA ALA A 76 -9.55 0.37 -1.06
C ALA A 76 -9.61 -1.01 -1.73
N LEU A 77 -8.48 -1.71 -1.79
CA LEU A 77 -8.36 -3.03 -2.43
C LEU A 77 -9.23 -4.10 -1.74
N ARG A 78 -9.24 -4.14 -0.40
CA ARG A 78 -10.10 -5.07 0.36
C ARG A 78 -11.60 -4.81 0.16
N ASN A 79 -11.99 -3.55 -0.07
CA ASN A 79 -13.39 -3.16 -0.29
C ASN A 79 -13.77 -3.07 -1.78
N GLY A 80 -12.88 -3.45 -2.70
CA GLY A 80 -13.14 -3.45 -4.14
C GLY A 80 -13.24 -2.06 -4.79
N GLN A 81 -12.70 -1.03 -4.14
CA GLN A 81 -12.77 0.37 -4.58
C GLN A 81 -11.43 0.86 -5.13
N ALA A 82 -11.42 1.92 -5.94
CA ALA A 82 -10.17 2.59 -6.29
C ALA A 82 -9.71 3.51 -5.14
N PRO A 83 -8.40 3.59 -4.83
CA PRO A 83 -7.89 4.48 -3.78
C PRO A 83 -8.26 5.95 -4.01
N ARG A 84 -8.28 6.40 -5.27
CA ARG A 84 -8.68 7.77 -5.67
C ARG A 84 -10.13 8.09 -5.28
N ASP A 85 -11.01 7.09 -5.31
CA ASP A 85 -12.43 7.26 -5.05
C ASP A 85 -12.63 7.39 -3.52
N LEU A 86 -11.92 6.56 -2.72
CA LEU A 86 -11.82 6.75 -1.26
C LEU A 86 -11.25 8.12 -0.88
N VAL A 87 -10.21 8.61 -1.58
CA VAL A 87 -9.68 9.97 -1.38
C VAL A 87 -10.79 11.01 -1.55
N ALA A 88 -11.51 10.96 -2.67
CA ALA A 88 -12.57 11.91 -2.99
C ALA A 88 -13.75 11.84 -2.02
N TRP A 89 -14.16 10.63 -1.62
CA TRP A 89 -15.30 10.41 -0.72
C TRP A 89 -15.05 10.78 0.74
N ASN A 90 -13.77 10.87 1.14
CA ASN A 90 -13.35 11.13 2.52
C ASN A 90 -12.54 12.42 2.66
N ASN A 91 -12.39 13.20 1.58
CA ASN A 91 -11.59 14.44 1.53
C ASN A 91 -10.15 14.27 2.07
N ILE A 92 -9.51 13.15 1.78
CA ILE A 92 -8.17 12.82 2.30
C ILE A 92 -7.10 13.55 1.50
N ALA A 93 -6.51 14.61 2.08
CA ALA A 93 -5.45 15.38 1.41
C ALA A 93 -4.19 14.53 1.10
N ASN A 94 -3.79 13.64 2.01
CA ASN A 94 -2.58 12.82 1.89
C ASN A 94 -2.93 11.32 1.96
N PRO A 95 -2.96 10.57 0.83
CA PRO A 95 -3.34 9.15 0.80
C PRO A 95 -2.48 8.22 1.67
N ASN A 96 -1.25 8.67 2.01
CA ASN A 96 -0.28 7.94 2.82
C ASN A 96 -0.37 8.27 4.32
N GLN A 97 -1.21 9.24 4.72
CA GLN A 97 -1.45 9.62 6.11
C GLN A 97 -2.92 9.34 6.46
N ILE A 98 -3.17 8.11 6.88
CA ILE A 98 -4.43 7.72 7.54
C ILE A 98 -4.14 7.30 8.98
N GLU A 99 -5.04 7.64 9.88
CA GLU A 99 -4.88 7.43 11.32
C GLU A 99 -5.53 6.12 11.76
N VAL A 100 -4.99 5.47 12.79
CA VAL A 100 -5.62 4.28 13.38
C VAL A 100 -6.94 4.68 14.03
N ASP A 101 -7.95 3.81 13.91
CA ASP A 101 -9.33 4.01 14.34
C ASP A 101 -10.14 5.07 13.58
N GLN A 102 -9.55 5.74 12.59
CA GLN A 102 -10.25 6.60 11.62
C GLN A 102 -11.34 5.80 10.88
N LEU A 103 -12.52 6.41 10.69
CA LEU A 103 -13.59 5.85 9.84
C LEU A 103 -13.46 6.39 8.42
N ILE A 104 -13.39 5.47 7.45
CA ILE A 104 -13.27 5.76 6.02
C ILE A 104 -14.50 5.18 5.31
N ARG A 105 -15.25 6.01 4.58
CA ARG A 105 -16.31 5.59 3.66
C ARG A 105 -15.69 4.78 2.52
N VAL A 106 -16.23 3.58 2.30
CA VAL A 106 -15.77 2.61 1.28
C VAL A 106 -16.87 2.24 0.27
N VAL A 107 -17.97 3.00 0.25
CA VAL A 107 -19.11 2.86 -0.70
C VAL A 107 -19.41 4.24 -1.28
N PRO A 108 -19.75 4.37 -2.58
CA PRO A 108 -19.99 5.67 -3.20
C PRO A 108 -21.09 6.49 -2.49
N PRO A 109 -20.93 7.81 -2.31
CA PRO A 109 -21.95 8.65 -1.68
C PRO A 109 -23.25 8.77 -2.49
N ASN A 110 -23.20 8.46 -3.79
CA ASN A 110 -24.34 8.46 -4.70
C ASN A 110 -24.88 7.03 -4.95
N ALA A 111 -24.33 6.02 -4.28
CA ALA A 111 -24.90 4.69 -4.27
C ALA A 111 -25.98 4.66 -3.17
N ASP A 112 -27.17 5.15 -3.51
CA ASP A 112 -28.36 4.85 -2.74
C ASP A 112 -28.42 3.34 -2.50
N VAL A 113 -28.62 2.93 -1.25
CA VAL A 113 -28.88 1.54 -0.88
C VAL A 113 -30.30 1.16 -1.28
N ASN A 114 -30.56 1.19 -2.59
CA ASN A 114 -31.87 0.92 -3.17
C ASN A 114 -31.79 -0.21 -4.20
N THR A 115 -32.50 -1.28 -3.87
CA THR A 115 -32.68 -2.46 -4.71
C THR A 115 -33.67 -2.17 -5.84
N ASN A 116 -33.19 -1.62 -6.96
CA ASN A 116 -33.87 -1.78 -8.26
C ASN A 116 -32.94 -1.51 -9.45
N GLY A 117 -33.21 -2.18 -10.58
CA GLY A 117 -32.31 -2.24 -11.73
C GLY A 117 -32.18 -0.92 -12.49
N VAL A 118 -30.95 -0.59 -12.89
CA VAL A 118 -30.66 0.55 -13.77
C VAL A 118 -30.79 0.11 -15.24
N VAL A 119 -31.74 0.70 -15.95
CA VAL A 119 -31.86 0.60 -17.42
C VAL A 119 -30.90 1.62 -18.05
N VAL A 120 -30.11 1.19 -19.02
CA VAL A 120 -29.25 2.07 -19.83
C VAL A 120 -29.74 2.06 -21.27
N THR A 121 -30.18 3.21 -21.77
CA THR A 121 -30.61 3.41 -23.17
C THR A 121 -29.39 3.76 -24.03
N PRO A 122 -29.00 2.96 -25.05
CA PRO A 122 -27.83 3.26 -25.88
C PRO A 122 -28.11 4.38 -26.89
N VAL A 123 -27.17 5.32 -27.04
CA VAL A 123 -27.17 6.28 -28.15
C VAL A 123 -26.50 5.65 -29.38
N ARG A 124 -27.13 5.79 -30.54
CA ARG A 124 -26.74 5.12 -31.80
C ARG A 124 -25.49 5.76 -32.45
N PRO A 125 -24.48 5.00 -32.89
CA PRO A 125 -23.38 5.52 -33.69
C PRO A 125 -23.84 5.87 -35.12
N GLY A 126 -23.40 7.03 -35.62
CA GLY A 126 -23.51 7.40 -37.04
C GLY A 126 -22.41 6.75 -37.88
N ASN A 127 -22.70 6.50 -39.15
CA ASN A 127 -21.86 5.77 -40.10
C ASN A 127 -21.16 6.71 -41.10
N THR A 128 -19.84 6.88 -40.95
CA THR A 128 -19.00 7.58 -41.93
C THR A 128 -18.40 6.60 -42.94
N THR A 129 -18.74 6.79 -44.21
CA THR A 129 -18.14 6.05 -45.34
C THR A 129 -16.83 6.72 -45.77
N THR A 130 -15.75 5.95 -45.89
CA THR A 130 -14.51 6.38 -46.56
C THR A 130 -14.22 5.44 -47.74
N GLN A 131 -14.01 6.02 -48.92
CA GLN A 131 -13.58 5.25 -50.10
C GLN A 131 -12.05 5.13 -50.13
N PRO A 132 -11.48 3.98 -50.57
CA PRO A 132 -10.06 3.86 -50.83
C PRO A 132 -9.70 4.50 -52.18
N ILE A 133 -8.60 5.25 -52.21
CA ILE A 133 -7.91 5.60 -53.47
C ILE A 133 -6.71 4.66 -53.65
N ASP A 134 -6.61 4.09 -54.85
CA ASP A 134 -5.61 3.09 -55.23
C ASP A 134 -4.24 3.74 -55.47
N SER A 135 -3.17 3.13 -54.95
CA SER A 135 -1.77 3.45 -55.25
C SER A 135 -0.84 2.36 -54.71
N THR A 136 -0.24 1.61 -55.63
CA THR A 136 0.63 0.44 -55.39
C THR A 136 1.83 0.51 -56.36
N PRO A 137 3.05 0.05 -56.06
CA PRO A 137 3.80 0.05 -54.79
C PRO A 137 5.24 0.63 -54.95
N ALA A 138 5.92 0.94 -53.84
CA ALA A 138 7.38 1.09 -53.82
C ALA A 138 7.99 0.43 -52.58
N ALA A 139 9.03 -0.39 -52.75
CA ALA A 139 9.51 -1.31 -51.72
C ALA A 139 10.60 -0.70 -50.83
N MET A 140 10.35 -0.69 -49.51
CA MET A 140 11.36 -0.86 -48.45
C MET A 140 10.71 -1.68 -47.32
N PRO A 141 11.47 -2.50 -46.56
CA PRO A 141 10.89 -3.33 -45.50
C PRO A 141 10.28 -2.46 -44.39
N PRO A 142 9.01 -2.67 -43.99
CA PRO A 142 8.34 -1.80 -43.05
C PRO A 142 8.88 -2.02 -41.63
N VAL A 143 9.48 -0.97 -41.08
CA VAL A 143 9.60 -0.80 -39.62
C VAL A 143 8.17 -0.69 -39.05
N ALA A 144 7.71 -1.72 -38.35
CA ALA A 144 6.35 -1.79 -37.83
C ALA A 144 6.16 -0.88 -36.59
N SER A 145 5.99 0.42 -36.84
CA SER A 145 5.48 1.40 -35.89
C SER A 145 4.10 1.89 -36.32
N SER A 146 3.26 2.17 -35.32
CA SER A 146 1.82 2.45 -35.42
C SER A 146 0.96 1.21 -35.73
N GLY A 147 -0.16 0.95 -35.04
CA GLY A 147 -0.76 1.69 -33.93
C GLY A 147 -2.24 1.91 -34.16
N ALA A 148 -3.08 1.13 -33.47
CA ALA A 148 -4.49 1.42 -33.26
C ALA A 148 -5.00 0.64 -32.05
N SER A 149 -5.35 1.36 -30.97
CA SER A 149 -6.16 0.79 -29.90
C SER A 149 -7.57 0.56 -30.44
N ALA A 150 -7.92 -0.68 -30.78
CA ALA A 150 -9.31 -1.10 -30.77
C ALA A 150 -9.68 -1.37 -29.31
N GLY A 151 -10.67 -0.66 -28.78
CA GLY A 151 -10.98 -0.69 -27.35
C GLY A 151 -11.29 -2.11 -26.86
N ALA A 152 -10.75 -2.47 -25.70
CA ALA A 152 -11.16 -3.69 -25.00
C ALA A 152 -12.68 -3.64 -24.79
N THR A 153 -13.40 -4.48 -25.54
CA THR A 153 -14.86 -4.54 -25.48
C THR A 153 -15.26 -4.90 -24.07
N ASP A 154 -16.09 -4.06 -23.43
CA ASP A 154 -16.44 -4.19 -22.03
C ASP A 154 -17.32 -5.44 -21.81
N GLY A 155 -16.66 -6.58 -21.60
CA GLY A 155 -17.31 -7.89 -21.60
C GLY A 155 -16.32 -9.06 -21.51
N ALA A 156 -15.32 -9.12 -22.40
CA ALA A 156 -14.42 -10.27 -22.52
C ALA A 156 -12.94 -9.85 -22.74
N ILE A 157 -12.13 -9.99 -21.69
CA ILE A 157 -10.67 -9.91 -21.80
C ILE A 157 -10.11 -11.29 -22.16
N ALA A 158 -9.17 -11.35 -23.10
CA ALA A 158 -8.52 -12.59 -23.53
C ALA A 158 -7.05 -12.56 -23.08
N LEU A 159 -6.74 -13.17 -21.94
CA LEU A 159 -5.40 -13.15 -21.35
C LEU A 159 -4.49 -14.19 -22.03
N ALA A 160 -3.19 -13.91 -22.11
CA ALA A 160 -2.15 -14.90 -22.39
C ALA A 160 -1.59 -15.46 -21.08
N TRP A 161 -1.00 -16.65 -21.17
CA TRP A 161 -0.24 -17.23 -20.06
C TRP A 161 0.94 -16.32 -19.68
N PRO A 162 1.03 -15.86 -18.42
CA PRO A 162 2.04 -14.89 -18.00
C PRO A 162 3.42 -15.53 -17.80
N ALA A 163 3.47 -16.84 -17.61
CA ALA A 163 4.70 -17.65 -17.55
C ALA A 163 4.43 -19.05 -18.11
N HIS A 164 5.49 -19.71 -18.56
CA HIS A 164 5.46 -21.12 -18.93
C HIS A 164 5.69 -21.99 -17.69
N GLY A 165 4.84 -22.98 -17.47
CA GLY A 165 4.92 -23.85 -16.30
C GLY A 165 3.60 -24.53 -15.99
N GLN A 166 3.65 -25.52 -15.09
CA GLN A 166 2.45 -26.19 -14.59
C GLN A 166 1.78 -25.34 -13.50
N VAL A 167 0.44 -25.32 -13.49
CA VAL A 167 -0.34 -24.73 -12.40
C VAL A 167 -0.25 -25.65 -11.18
N ILE A 168 0.49 -25.20 -10.16
CA ILE A 168 0.72 -25.93 -8.90
C ILE A 168 -0.20 -25.48 -7.76
N GLY A 169 -0.86 -24.33 -7.92
CA GLY A 169 -1.91 -23.85 -7.01
C GLY A 169 -3.06 -23.27 -7.82
N ARG A 170 -4.29 -23.68 -7.50
CA ARG A 170 -5.51 -23.21 -8.17
C ARG A 170 -6.20 -22.11 -7.37
N PHE A 171 -7.08 -21.36 -8.02
CA PHE A 171 -7.91 -20.35 -7.39
C PHE A 171 -8.83 -20.95 -6.32
N ASP A 172 -8.87 -20.30 -5.16
CA ASP A 172 -9.81 -20.53 -4.07
C ASP A 172 -10.10 -19.20 -3.36
N ASP A 173 -11.38 -18.82 -3.28
CA ASP A 173 -11.81 -17.52 -2.74
C ASP A 173 -11.32 -17.27 -1.30
N LYS A 174 -11.02 -18.32 -0.52
CA LYS A 174 -10.52 -18.20 0.86
C LYS A 174 -9.00 -18.29 0.95
N VAL A 175 -8.39 -19.28 0.29
CA VAL A 175 -6.97 -19.62 0.41
C VAL A 175 -6.10 -18.92 -0.63
N ASN A 176 -6.47 -18.98 -1.91
CA ASN A 176 -5.60 -18.56 -3.02
C ASN A 176 -6.35 -17.64 -4.00
N LYS A 177 -6.05 -16.34 -3.97
CA LYS A 177 -6.75 -15.32 -4.78
C LYS A 177 -6.38 -15.32 -6.27
N GLY A 178 -5.49 -16.21 -6.70
CA GLY A 178 -5.05 -16.37 -8.07
C GLY A 178 -4.71 -17.82 -8.40
N ILE A 179 -3.78 -18.02 -9.34
CA ILE A 179 -3.14 -19.30 -9.62
C ILE A 179 -1.64 -19.20 -9.35
N ASP A 180 -1.04 -20.28 -8.87
CA ASP A 180 0.41 -20.40 -8.73
C ASP A 180 0.95 -21.22 -9.90
N ILE A 181 1.85 -20.64 -10.70
CA ILE A 181 2.51 -21.30 -11.83
C ILE A 181 3.96 -21.62 -11.41
N GLY A 182 4.32 -22.90 -11.39
CA GLY A 182 5.65 -23.35 -11.03
C GLY A 182 6.67 -23.12 -12.15
N GLY A 183 7.89 -22.72 -11.79
CA GLY A 183 8.98 -22.45 -12.74
C GLY A 183 10.35 -22.41 -12.06
N LYS A 184 11.35 -21.86 -12.75
CA LYS A 184 12.74 -21.71 -12.29
C LYS A 184 13.06 -20.24 -12.02
N ARG A 185 14.06 -19.99 -11.15
CA ARG A 185 14.44 -18.61 -10.83
C ARG A 185 15.04 -17.96 -12.07
N GLY A 186 14.56 -16.76 -12.40
CA GLY A 186 14.96 -16.04 -13.62
C GLY A 186 14.04 -16.29 -14.83
N ASP A 187 13.10 -17.24 -14.77
CA ASP A 187 12.17 -17.50 -15.88
C ASP A 187 11.36 -16.23 -16.22
N PRO A 188 11.11 -15.95 -17.51
CA PRO A 188 10.46 -14.71 -17.92
C PRO A 188 8.99 -14.67 -17.46
N VAL A 189 8.63 -13.62 -16.74
CA VAL A 189 7.25 -13.25 -16.44
C VAL A 189 6.84 -12.17 -17.43
N THR A 190 5.73 -12.40 -18.13
CA THR A 190 5.21 -11.56 -19.22
C THR A 190 3.83 -11.00 -18.89
N ALA A 191 3.50 -9.83 -19.46
CA ALA A 191 2.18 -9.24 -19.32
C ALA A 191 1.12 -10.08 -20.04
N ALA A 192 0.07 -10.47 -19.32
CA ALA A 192 -0.99 -11.32 -19.85
C ALA A 192 -1.86 -10.61 -20.93
N ASP A 193 -1.91 -9.28 -20.92
CA ASP A 193 -2.60 -8.47 -21.94
C ASP A 193 -2.02 -7.04 -22.00
N ASP A 194 -2.36 -6.26 -23.03
CA ASP A 194 -1.98 -4.85 -23.16
C ASP A 194 -2.53 -4.04 -21.97
N GLY A 195 -1.75 -3.09 -21.43
CA GLY A 195 -2.19 -2.31 -20.27
C GLY A 195 -1.18 -1.31 -19.73
N LYS A 196 -1.52 -0.68 -18.60
CA LYS A 196 -0.66 0.26 -17.87
C LYS A 196 -0.25 -0.31 -16.53
N VAL A 197 1.04 -0.30 -16.22
CA VAL A 197 1.58 -0.65 -14.91
C VAL A 197 1.15 0.40 -13.90
N ILE A 198 0.36 -0.01 -12.91
CA ILE A 198 -0.15 0.88 -11.85
C ILE A 198 0.56 0.69 -10.52
N HIS A 199 1.34 -0.38 -10.36
CA HIS A 199 2.15 -0.62 -9.17
C HIS A 199 3.37 -1.50 -9.47
N VAL A 200 4.51 -1.18 -8.86
CA VAL A 200 5.73 -1.99 -8.81
C VAL A 200 6.35 -1.88 -7.41
N GLY A 201 6.47 -2.99 -6.69
CA GLY A 201 7.18 -3.00 -5.41
C GLY A 201 6.91 -4.23 -4.54
N PRO A 202 7.59 -4.34 -3.38
CA PRO A 202 7.35 -5.40 -2.42
C PRO A 202 6.02 -5.18 -1.67
N LEU A 203 5.15 -6.20 -1.67
CA LEU A 203 3.91 -6.22 -0.89
C LEU A 203 3.82 -7.51 -0.07
N ARG A 204 3.53 -7.39 1.23
CA ARG A 204 3.38 -8.54 2.15
C ARG A 204 2.23 -9.45 1.70
N GLY A 205 2.50 -10.74 1.57
CA GLY A 205 1.59 -11.74 1.01
C GLY A 205 1.73 -11.94 -0.51
N TYR A 206 2.57 -11.15 -1.19
CA TYR A 206 2.74 -11.16 -2.65
C TYR A 206 4.21 -11.04 -3.11
N GLY A 207 5.17 -10.80 -2.21
CA GLY A 207 6.58 -10.56 -2.56
C GLY A 207 6.75 -9.31 -3.44
N ASN A 208 7.74 -9.33 -4.34
CA ASN A 208 7.86 -8.28 -5.36
C ASN A 208 6.71 -8.44 -6.36
N LEU A 209 5.84 -7.43 -6.40
CA LEU A 209 4.58 -7.41 -7.11
C LEU A 209 4.64 -6.41 -8.27
N VAL A 210 4.06 -6.80 -9.40
CA VAL A 210 3.68 -5.89 -10.49
C VAL A 210 2.16 -5.94 -10.61
N ILE A 211 1.49 -4.80 -10.80
CA ILE A 211 0.06 -4.74 -11.10
C ILE A 211 -0.15 -3.97 -12.40
N ILE A 212 -0.86 -4.58 -13.35
CA ILE A 212 -1.21 -3.99 -14.64
C ILE A 212 -2.73 -3.77 -14.68
N LYS A 213 -3.15 -2.54 -14.99
CA LYS A 213 -4.55 -2.22 -15.32
C LYS A 213 -4.71 -2.34 -16.84
N HIS A 214 -5.66 -3.16 -17.28
CA HIS A 214 -5.96 -3.34 -18.72
C HIS A 214 -7.07 -2.40 -19.18
N ASN A 215 -8.14 -2.29 -18.38
CA ASN A 215 -9.26 -1.38 -18.57
C ASN A 215 -9.87 -1.04 -17.19
N ASP A 216 -10.97 -0.31 -17.13
CA ASP A 216 -11.61 0.07 -15.85
C ASP A 216 -12.16 -1.14 -15.06
N THR A 217 -12.51 -2.21 -15.77
CA THR A 217 -13.09 -3.44 -15.21
C THR A 217 -12.03 -4.45 -14.76
N PHE A 218 -10.87 -4.53 -15.43
CA PHE A 218 -9.88 -5.62 -15.27
C PHE A 218 -8.46 -5.17 -14.92
N LEU A 219 -7.88 -5.87 -13.94
CA LEU A 219 -6.49 -5.75 -13.52
C LEU A 219 -5.85 -7.13 -13.37
N THR A 220 -4.54 -7.23 -13.61
CA THR A 220 -3.74 -8.43 -13.32
C THR A 220 -2.61 -8.12 -12.35
N ALA A 221 -2.29 -9.08 -11.49
CA ALA A 221 -1.26 -8.98 -10.48
C ALA A 221 -0.28 -10.16 -10.60
N TYR A 222 1.02 -9.86 -10.54
CA TYR A 222 2.13 -10.79 -10.77
C TYR A 222 3.03 -10.73 -9.53
N GLY A 223 2.89 -11.69 -8.63
CA GLY A 223 3.64 -11.75 -7.36
C GLY A 223 4.81 -12.74 -7.38
N ASN A 224 5.60 -12.72 -6.31
CA ASN A 224 6.78 -13.55 -6.06
C ASN A 224 7.94 -13.36 -7.04
N ASN A 225 7.98 -12.26 -7.79
CA ASN A 225 9.09 -11.99 -8.72
C ASN A 225 10.42 -11.83 -7.98
N ASP A 226 11.52 -12.24 -8.61
CA ASP A 226 12.88 -11.98 -8.14
C ASP A 226 13.25 -10.53 -8.50
N LYS A 227 13.14 -10.20 -9.79
CA LYS A 227 13.49 -8.91 -10.38
C LYS A 227 12.35 -8.37 -11.24
N VAL A 228 12.06 -7.07 -11.13
CA VAL A 228 11.11 -6.37 -12.00
C VAL A 228 11.87 -5.55 -13.05
N LEU A 229 11.36 -5.53 -14.27
CA LEU A 229 11.98 -4.89 -15.44
C LEU A 229 11.21 -3.66 -15.95
N VAL A 230 10.02 -3.40 -15.40
CA VAL A 230 9.16 -2.25 -15.71
C VAL A 230 9.07 -1.29 -14.53
N THR A 231 8.76 -0.03 -14.80
CA THR A 231 8.49 0.99 -13.79
C THR A 231 7.00 1.29 -13.68
N GLU A 232 6.58 1.89 -12.58
CA GLU A 232 5.21 2.41 -12.45
C GLU A 232 4.89 3.42 -13.55
N GLN A 233 3.61 3.51 -13.91
CA GLN A 233 3.05 4.31 -15.00
C GLN A 233 3.44 3.90 -16.44
N SER A 234 4.35 2.93 -16.62
CA SER A 234 4.72 2.42 -17.94
C SER A 234 3.55 1.71 -18.64
N THR A 235 3.42 1.89 -19.95
CA THR A 235 2.54 1.07 -20.80
C THR A 235 3.28 -0.20 -21.20
N VAL A 236 2.59 -1.33 -21.17
CA VAL A 236 3.12 -2.66 -21.53
C VAL A 236 2.21 -3.33 -22.55
N LYS A 237 2.81 -4.19 -23.38
CA LYS A 237 2.10 -5.00 -24.36
C LYS A 237 1.94 -6.45 -23.91
N LYS A 238 0.89 -7.12 -24.39
CA LYS A 238 0.68 -8.56 -24.23
C LYS A 238 1.92 -9.34 -24.67
N GLY A 239 2.40 -10.24 -23.81
CA GLY A 239 3.62 -11.02 -24.02
C GLY A 239 4.93 -10.25 -23.75
N GLN A 240 4.91 -8.96 -23.46
CA GLN A 240 6.12 -8.22 -23.06
C GLN A 240 6.66 -8.75 -21.74
N LYS A 241 7.96 -9.03 -21.66
CA LYS A 241 8.63 -9.41 -20.39
C LYS A 241 8.58 -8.22 -19.42
N ILE A 242 7.97 -8.42 -18.26
CA ILE A 242 7.80 -7.41 -17.20
C ILE A 242 8.64 -7.70 -15.96
N ALA A 243 8.97 -8.97 -15.72
CA ALA A 243 9.70 -9.41 -14.53
C ALA A 243 10.39 -10.77 -14.77
N GLU A 244 11.09 -11.25 -13.75
CA GLU A 244 11.77 -12.54 -13.68
C GLU A 244 11.26 -13.29 -12.45
N MET A 245 10.90 -14.57 -12.63
CA MET A 245 10.25 -15.38 -11.61
C MET A 245 11.20 -15.64 -10.42
N GLY A 246 10.65 -15.59 -9.20
CA GLY A 246 11.40 -15.75 -7.96
C GLY A 246 10.62 -16.50 -6.89
N SER A 247 11.00 -16.26 -5.64
CA SER A 247 10.43 -16.89 -4.45
C SER A 247 10.35 -15.90 -3.27
N THR A 248 10.08 -14.63 -3.56
CA THR A 248 10.32 -13.51 -2.63
C THR A 248 9.41 -13.49 -1.41
N ASP A 249 8.22 -14.10 -1.49
CA ASP A 249 7.31 -14.34 -0.36
C ASP A 249 6.65 -15.74 -0.48
N ALA A 250 7.41 -16.71 -1.00
CA ALA A 250 6.92 -18.05 -1.37
C ALA A 250 7.83 -19.17 -0.86
N ASP A 251 7.24 -20.35 -0.66
CA ASP A 251 7.91 -21.59 -0.22
C ASP A 251 8.87 -22.17 -1.26
N ARG A 252 8.69 -21.81 -2.53
CA ARG A 252 9.46 -22.27 -3.70
C ARG A 252 9.39 -21.23 -4.80
N VAL A 253 10.13 -21.45 -5.88
CA VAL A 253 10.01 -20.60 -7.07
C VAL A 253 8.67 -20.85 -7.78
N LYS A 254 7.85 -19.81 -7.85
CA LYS A 254 6.54 -19.81 -8.50
C LYS A 254 6.10 -18.39 -8.80
N LEU A 255 5.43 -18.17 -9.92
CA LEU A 255 4.68 -16.95 -10.19
C LEU A 255 3.31 -17.07 -9.52
N HIS A 256 2.94 -16.10 -8.69
CA HIS A 256 1.57 -15.94 -8.25
C HIS A 256 0.85 -15.00 -9.22
N PHE A 257 -0.19 -15.47 -9.91
CA PHE A 257 -0.93 -14.70 -10.90
C PHE A 257 -2.40 -14.55 -10.52
N GLU A 258 -2.83 -13.31 -10.26
CA GLU A 258 -4.21 -12.98 -9.91
C GLU A 258 -4.86 -12.14 -11.03
N VAL A 259 -6.13 -12.42 -11.30
CA VAL A 259 -7.01 -11.59 -12.14
C VAL A 259 -8.05 -10.95 -11.22
N ARG A 260 -8.19 -9.62 -11.29
CA ARG A 260 -9.25 -8.88 -10.59
C ARG A 260 -10.26 -8.33 -11.59
N ARG A 261 -11.55 -8.50 -11.28
CA ARG A 261 -12.68 -7.88 -11.97
C ARG A 261 -13.43 -6.98 -11.00
N ASN A 262 -13.53 -5.68 -11.30
CA ASN A 262 -14.10 -4.66 -10.40
C ASN A 262 -13.47 -4.73 -8.99
N GLY A 263 -12.13 -4.81 -8.94
CA GLY A 263 -11.35 -4.96 -7.70
C GLY A 263 -11.43 -6.34 -7.01
N LYS A 264 -12.41 -7.17 -7.33
CA LYS A 264 -12.59 -8.50 -6.72
C LYS A 264 -11.75 -9.56 -7.43
N PRO A 265 -11.08 -10.46 -6.69
CA PRO A 265 -10.36 -11.61 -7.26
C PRO A 265 -11.34 -12.54 -7.99
N VAL A 266 -10.94 -13.04 -9.15
CA VAL A 266 -11.70 -14.00 -9.96
C VAL A 266 -10.77 -15.07 -10.53
N ASP A 267 -11.28 -16.28 -10.74
CA ASP A 267 -10.48 -17.41 -11.24
C ASP A 267 -9.79 -17.07 -12.59
N PRO A 268 -8.44 -16.99 -12.63
CA PRO A 268 -7.69 -16.69 -13.85
C PRO A 268 -7.90 -17.71 -14.96
N MET A 269 -8.20 -18.98 -14.62
CA MET A 269 -8.42 -20.07 -15.58
C MET A 269 -9.60 -19.81 -16.52
N ARG A 270 -10.49 -18.87 -16.19
CA ARG A 270 -11.63 -18.48 -17.04
C ARG A 270 -11.28 -17.50 -18.16
N PHE A 271 -10.10 -16.89 -18.10
CA PHE A 271 -9.65 -15.83 -19.02
C PHE A 271 -8.38 -16.22 -19.80
N LEU A 272 -7.70 -17.27 -19.36
CA LEU A 272 -6.54 -17.88 -20.00
C LEU A 272 -6.99 -18.95 -21.02
N PRO A 273 -6.25 -19.15 -22.13
CA PRO A 273 -6.49 -20.27 -23.03
C PRO A 273 -6.14 -21.60 -22.34
N PRO A 274 -6.72 -22.73 -22.77
CA PRO A 274 -6.23 -24.05 -22.36
C PRO A 274 -4.73 -24.21 -22.69
N GLN A 275 -4.01 -24.92 -21.83
CA GLN A 275 -2.62 -25.37 -22.06
C GLN A 275 -2.61 -26.73 -22.76
#